data_AF-A0A7C1UXT7-F1
#
_entry.id   AF-A0A7C1UXT7-F1
#
_cell.length_a   1.000
_cell.length_b   1.000
_cell.length_c   1.000
_cell.angle_alpha   90.00
_cell.angle_beta   90.00
_cell.angle_gamma   90.00
#
_symmetry.space_group_name_H-M   'P 1'
#
loop_
_entity.id
_entity.type
_entity.pdbx_description
1 polymer ?
#
loop_
_entity_poly.entity_id
_entity_poly.type
_entity_poly.pdbx_seq_one_letter_code
_entity_poly.pdbx_strand_id
1 'polypeptide(L)'
;MPASELIVRFNMEFKRRLWKTEIYEALCSYSQLCDPITVGRNLEKAYSESIMLNDAVNGMRYRLKSEGKVVTKEVEEEYRNKAITDYNASVESALSNYQRQMIVLFSTYIEVIAQNFIEWYFSNNPITMHDYVSEEKGKISFSEFINHDSKNEFIESLAKRSASNVISGEWKRILKRIESLTKVELKGKEGILILLSTRNKIVHENAKIEVGDEGVYDFYETLSAFLEYCEKVYLSE
;
A
#
# COMPACT_ATOMS: atom_id res chain seq x y z
N MET A 1 32.70 -40.64 7.10
CA MET A 1 31.35 -40.25 6.66
C MET A 1 31.29 -38.74 6.75
N PRO A 2 31.10 -38.00 5.64
CA PRO A 2 31.00 -36.55 5.73
C PRO A 2 29.72 -36.20 6.47
N ALA A 3 29.83 -35.26 7.40
CA ALA A 3 28.69 -34.71 8.12
C ALA A 3 27.68 -34.22 7.08
N SER A 4 26.52 -34.88 7.03
CA SER A 4 25.35 -34.37 6.35
C SER A 4 25.17 -32.93 6.80
N GLU A 5 25.24 -31.99 5.86
CA GLU A 5 24.78 -30.63 6.03
C GLU A 5 23.33 -30.71 6.50
N LEU A 6 23.14 -30.67 7.82
CA LEU A 6 21.87 -30.35 8.43
C LEU A 6 21.57 -28.95 7.92
N ILE A 7 20.76 -28.88 6.86
CA ILE A 7 20.13 -27.64 6.41
C ILE A 7 19.33 -27.16 7.63
N VAL A 8 19.92 -26.25 8.39
CA VAL A 8 19.25 -25.57 9.48
C VAL A 8 18.20 -24.69 8.82
N ARG A 9 16.97 -25.21 8.69
CA ARG A 9 15.84 -24.42 8.25
C ARG A 9 15.42 -23.54 9.41
N PHE A 10 15.62 -22.24 9.26
CA PHE A 10 15.11 -21.23 10.20
C PHE A 10 13.58 -21.13 10.05
N ASN A 11 12.87 -20.77 11.12
CA ASN A 11 11.41 -20.76 11.12
C ASN A 11 10.81 -19.55 10.39
N MET A 12 11.61 -18.51 10.10
CA MET A 12 11.13 -17.37 9.34
C MET A 12 10.92 -17.73 7.88
N GLU A 13 9.69 -17.54 7.40
CA GLU A 13 9.26 -17.71 6.02
C GLU A 13 8.95 -16.34 5.40
N PHE A 14 9.38 -16.14 4.15
CA PHE A 14 8.90 -15.01 3.36
C PHE A 14 7.44 -15.26 2.96
N LYS A 15 6.53 -14.42 3.44
CA LYS A 15 5.08 -14.62 3.34
C LYS A 15 4.51 -14.29 1.95
N ARG A 16 5.15 -14.75 0.88
CA ARG A 16 4.83 -14.40 -0.52
C ARG A 16 3.36 -14.61 -0.91
N ARG A 17 2.74 -15.70 -0.42
CA ARG A 17 1.32 -16.00 -0.71
C ARG A 17 0.39 -14.98 -0.08
N LEU A 18 0.65 -14.62 1.18
CA LEU A 18 -0.08 -13.57 1.88
C LEU A 18 0.03 -12.27 1.09
N TRP A 19 1.25 -11.84 0.74
CA TRP A 19 1.46 -10.58 0.03
C TRP A 19 0.78 -10.53 -1.34
N LYS A 20 0.81 -11.62 -2.11
CA LYS A 20 0.05 -11.73 -3.37
C LYS A 20 -1.45 -11.52 -3.17
N THR A 21 -2.01 -12.19 -2.16
CA THR A 21 -3.43 -12.06 -1.84
C THR A 21 -3.77 -10.64 -1.40
N GLU A 22 -3.02 -10.06 -0.46
CA GLU A 22 -3.27 -8.70 0.05
C GLU A 22 -3.19 -7.62 -1.04
N ILE A 23 -2.21 -7.73 -1.95
CA ILE A 23 -2.05 -6.81 -3.08
C ILE A 23 -3.21 -6.94 -4.07
N TYR A 24 -3.57 -8.18 -4.41
CA TYR A 24 -4.68 -8.45 -5.33
C TYR A 24 -6.02 -7.99 -4.76
N GLU A 25 -6.32 -8.31 -3.51
CA GLU A 25 -7.56 -7.92 -2.84
C GLU A 25 -7.69 -6.41 -2.70
N ALA A 26 -6.58 -5.70 -2.44
CA ALA A 26 -6.55 -4.25 -2.43
C ALA A 26 -6.92 -3.65 -3.79
N LEU A 27 -6.38 -4.20 -4.89
CA LEU A 27 -6.73 -3.74 -6.23
C LEU A 27 -8.18 -4.07 -6.59
N CYS A 28 -8.64 -5.30 -6.31
CA CYS A 28 -10.02 -5.69 -6.59
C CYS A 28 -11.02 -4.81 -5.83
N SER A 29 -10.73 -4.50 -4.57
CA SER A 29 -11.55 -3.59 -3.76
C SER A 29 -11.60 -2.19 -4.39
N TYR A 30 -10.46 -1.72 -4.91
CA TYR A 30 -10.40 -0.45 -5.64
C TYR A 30 -11.28 -0.46 -6.89
N SER A 31 -11.09 -1.44 -7.78
CA SER A 31 -11.84 -1.53 -9.05
C SER A 31 -13.35 -1.67 -8.82
N GLN A 32 -13.77 -2.46 -7.82
CA GLN A 32 -15.20 -2.63 -7.49
C GLN A 32 -15.88 -1.33 -7.06
N LEU A 33 -15.14 -0.39 -6.48
CA LEU A 33 -15.66 0.93 -6.10
C LEU A 33 -15.49 1.95 -7.23
N CYS A 34 -14.39 1.89 -7.97
CA CYS A 34 -14.04 2.85 -9.01
C CYS A 34 -14.87 2.67 -10.29
N ASP A 35 -14.98 1.43 -10.80
CA ASP A 35 -15.60 1.17 -12.10
C ASP A 35 -17.07 1.64 -12.19
N PRO A 36 -17.91 1.48 -11.14
CA PRO A 36 -19.27 2.03 -11.15
C PRO A 36 -19.34 3.57 -11.17
N ILE A 37 -18.28 4.24 -10.72
CA ILE A 37 -18.16 5.70 -10.71
C ILE A 37 -17.66 6.19 -12.08
N THR A 38 -16.54 5.65 -12.56
CA THR A 38 -15.80 6.24 -13.69
C THR A 38 -16.15 5.61 -15.04
N VAL A 39 -16.36 4.29 -15.10
CA VAL A 39 -16.60 3.55 -16.35
C VAL A 39 -18.09 3.47 -16.66
N GLY A 40 -18.90 3.03 -15.69
CA GLY A 40 -20.33 2.80 -15.89
C GLY A 40 -21.20 4.03 -15.69
N ARG A 41 -20.71 5.05 -14.97
CA ARG A 41 -21.52 6.16 -14.41
C ARG A 41 -22.82 5.68 -13.75
N ASN A 42 -22.81 4.46 -13.24
CA ASN A 42 -23.98 3.78 -12.70
C ASN A 42 -24.46 4.48 -11.43
N LEU A 43 -23.54 5.09 -10.66
CA LEU A 43 -23.85 5.84 -9.46
C LEU A 43 -24.53 7.18 -9.74
N GLU A 44 -24.12 7.90 -10.78
CA GLU A 44 -24.79 9.13 -11.22
C GLU A 44 -26.25 8.81 -11.61
N LYS A 45 -26.42 7.77 -12.44
CA LYS A 45 -27.75 7.31 -12.85
C LYS A 45 -28.58 6.88 -11.64
N ALA A 46 -28.04 6.02 -10.78
CA ALA A 46 -28.74 5.51 -9.60
C ALA A 46 -29.20 6.63 -8.67
N TYR A 47 -28.38 7.68 -8.47
CA TYR A 47 -28.76 8.83 -7.66
C TYR A 47 -29.87 9.66 -8.31
N SER A 48 -29.76 9.92 -9.63
CA SER A 48 -30.77 10.69 -10.37
C SER A 48 -32.16 10.04 -10.35
N GLU A 49 -32.20 8.71 -10.26
CA GLU A 49 -33.41 7.89 -10.17
C GLU A 49 -33.81 7.55 -8.71
N SER A 50 -33.03 8.00 -7.72
CA SER A 50 -33.19 7.57 -6.33
C SER A 50 -34.39 8.22 -5.62
N ILE A 51 -34.93 7.49 -4.64
CA ILE A 51 -35.92 8.02 -3.68
C ILE A 51 -35.31 9.18 -2.88
N MET A 52 -34.01 9.14 -2.56
CA MET A 52 -33.32 10.19 -1.82
C MET A 52 -33.41 11.55 -2.52
N LEU A 53 -33.20 11.60 -3.84
CA LEU A 53 -33.34 12.84 -4.60
C LEU A 53 -34.79 13.33 -4.62
N ASN A 54 -35.75 12.41 -4.75
CA ASN A 54 -37.18 12.76 -4.68
C ASN A 54 -37.56 13.33 -3.32
N ASP A 55 -37.07 12.75 -2.23
CA ASP A 55 -37.29 13.25 -0.87
C ASP A 55 -36.62 14.60 -0.64
N ALA A 56 -35.42 14.82 -1.19
CA ALA A 56 -34.73 16.11 -1.13
C ALA A 56 -35.52 17.21 -1.85
N VAL A 57 -36.07 16.92 -3.03
CA VAL A 57 -36.95 17.84 -3.77
C VAL A 57 -38.24 18.10 -3.00
N ASN A 58 -38.85 17.08 -2.39
CA ASN A 58 -40.04 17.23 -1.57
C ASN A 58 -39.78 18.10 -0.32
N GLY A 59 -38.67 17.88 0.37
CA GLY A 59 -38.25 18.70 1.52
C GLY A 59 -38.04 20.17 1.12
N MET A 60 -37.43 20.42 -0.04
CA MET A 60 -37.31 21.76 -0.62
C MET A 60 -38.69 22.38 -0.88
N ARG A 61 -39.62 21.65 -1.52
CA ARG A 61 -41.00 22.12 -1.78
C ARG A 61 -41.70 22.57 -0.50
N TYR A 62 -41.62 21.76 0.56
CA TYR A 62 -42.23 22.08 1.85
C TYR A 62 -41.65 23.35 2.48
N ARG A 63 -40.32 23.52 2.47
CA ARG A 63 -39.66 24.74 2.94
C ARG A 63 -40.12 25.98 2.19
N LEU A 64 -40.04 25.99 0.86
CA LEU A 64 -40.40 27.17 0.07
C LEU A 64 -41.88 27.54 0.23
N LYS A 65 -42.78 26.54 0.31
CA LYS A 65 -44.21 26.80 0.59
C LYS A 65 -44.42 27.40 1.99
N SER A 66 -43.68 26.94 3.00
CA SER A 66 -43.76 27.51 4.36
C SER A 66 -43.26 28.96 4.42
N GLU A 67 -42.39 29.35 3.50
CA GLU A 67 -41.92 30.73 3.31
C GLU A 67 -42.86 31.58 2.43
N GLY A 68 -44.01 31.03 1.99
CA GLY A 68 -44.98 31.72 1.14
C GLY A 68 -44.55 31.84 -0.34
N LYS A 69 -43.52 31.11 -0.77
CA LYS A 69 -43.04 31.12 -2.15
C LYS A 69 -43.83 30.14 -3.03
N VAL A 70 -44.07 30.54 -4.29
CA VAL A 70 -44.64 29.66 -5.31
C VAL A 70 -43.55 28.75 -5.85
N VAL A 71 -43.79 27.44 -5.84
CA VAL A 71 -42.88 26.45 -6.42
C VAL A 71 -43.38 26.07 -7.81
N THR A 72 -42.64 26.47 -8.84
CA THR A 72 -42.92 26.08 -10.23
C THR A 72 -42.11 24.84 -10.61
N LYS A 73 -42.42 24.24 -11.76
CA LYS A 73 -41.67 23.08 -12.27
C LYS A 73 -40.22 23.45 -12.58
N GLU A 74 -39.98 24.66 -13.07
CA GLU A 74 -38.64 25.16 -13.39
C GLU A 74 -37.77 25.25 -12.13
N VAL A 75 -38.32 25.73 -11.01
CA VAL A 75 -37.60 25.79 -9.72
C VAL A 75 -37.25 24.40 -9.21
N GLU A 76 -38.13 23.43 -9.40
CA GLU A 76 -37.87 22.04 -9.01
C GLU A 76 -36.78 21.39 -9.86
N GLU A 77 -36.79 21.64 -11.17
CA GLU A 77 -35.80 21.13 -12.11
C GLU A 77 -34.43 21.76 -11.87
N GLU A 78 -34.36 23.06 -11.63
CA GLU A 78 -33.11 23.75 -11.24
C GLU A 78 -32.52 23.15 -9.95
N TYR A 79 -33.36 22.96 -8.93
CA TYR A 79 -32.92 22.36 -7.67
C TYR A 79 -32.47 20.91 -7.85
N ARG A 80 -33.20 20.12 -8.64
CA ARG A 80 -32.85 18.73 -8.94
C ARG A 80 -31.49 18.65 -9.64
N ASN A 81 -31.28 19.47 -10.66
CA ASN A 81 -30.02 19.50 -11.41
C ASN A 81 -28.86 19.89 -10.50
N LYS A 82 -29.04 20.93 -9.67
CA LYS A 82 -28.04 21.34 -8.68
C LYS A 82 -27.71 20.21 -7.71
N ALA A 83 -28.73 19.53 -7.17
CA ALA A 83 -28.52 18.42 -6.24
C ALA A 83 -27.78 17.23 -6.88
N ILE A 84 -28.01 16.94 -8.17
CA ILE A 84 -27.25 15.92 -8.91
C ILE A 84 -25.79 16.37 -9.09
N THR A 85 -25.57 17.62 -9.51
CA THR A 85 -24.21 18.17 -9.66
C THR A 85 -23.42 18.13 -8.35
N ASP A 86 -24.03 18.59 -7.26
CA ASP A 86 -23.40 18.60 -5.93
C ASP A 86 -23.08 17.17 -5.44
N TYR A 87 -23.97 16.21 -5.73
CA TYR A 87 -23.73 14.79 -5.43
C TYR A 87 -22.58 14.22 -6.24
N ASN A 88 -22.57 14.41 -7.56
CA ASN A 88 -21.51 13.90 -8.43
C ASN A 88 -20.14 14.46 -8.02
N ALA A 89 -20.06 15.76 -7.72
CA ALA A 89 -18.83 16.38 -7.21
C ALA A 89 -18.37 15.77 -5.88
N SER A 90 -19.31 15.41 -5.00
CA SER A 90 -19.00 14.72 -3.75
C SER A 90 -18.47 13.31 -3.97
N VAL A 91 -19.04 12.57 -4.93
CA VAL A 91 -18.57 11.23 -5.33
C VAL A 91 -17.17 11.29 -5.94
N GLU A 92 -16.92 12.22 -6.86
CA GLU A 92 -15.59 12.44 -7.46
C GLU A 92 -14.55 12.81 -6.40
N SER A 93 -14.90 13.68 -5.46
CA SER A 93 -14.01 14.02 -4.34
C SER A 93 -13.73 12.81 -3.45
N ALA A 94 -14.71 11.95 -3.20
CA ALA A 94 -14.52 10.72 -2.43
C ALA A 94 -13.61 9.74 -3.16
N LEU A 95 -13.78 9.58 -4.48
CA LEU A 95 -12.92 8.75 -5.31
C LEU A 95 -11.47 9.26 -5.32
N SER A 96 -11.26 10.57 -5.49
CA SER A 96 -9.93 11.19 -5.42
C SER A 96 -9.25 10.95 -4.06
N ASN A 97 -10.01 11.00 -2.97
CA ASN A 97 -9.49 10.63 -1.65
C ASN A 97 -9.11 9.15 -1.58
N TYR A 98 -9.94 8.27 -2.12
CA TYR A 98 -9.68 6.84 -2.10
C TYR A 98 -8.44 6.46 -2.93
N GLN A 99 -8.27 7.05 -4.11
CA GLN A 99 -7.04 6.93 -4.92
C GLN A 99 -5.79 7.29 -4.10
N ARG A 100 -5.81 8.41 -3.36
CA ARG A 100 -4.70 8.78 -2.47
C ARG A 100 -4.45 7.74 -1.38
N GLN A 101 -5.51 7.18 -0.79
CA GLN A 101 -5.37 6.12 0.22
C GLN A 101 -4.76 4.84 -0.37
N MET A 102 -5.06 4.48 -1.61
CA MET A 102 -4.40 3.36 -2.28
C MET A 102 -2.88 3.55 -2.39
N ILE A 103 -2.43 4.78 -2.65
CA ILE A 103 -0.99 5.07 -2.76
C ILE A 103 -0.29 4.94 -1.40
N VAL A 104 -0.96 5.38 -0.34
CA VAL A 104 -0.48 5.16 1.03
C VAL A 104 -0.41 3.67 1.34
N LEU A 105 -1.47 2.91 1.04
CA LEU A 105 -1.54 1.47 1.28
C LEU A 105 -0.44 0.71 0.52
N PHE A 106 -0.27 0.96 -0.77
CA PHE A 106 0.76 0.32 -1.59
C PHE A 106 2.17 0.64 -1.10
N SER A 107 2.42 1.88 -0.65
CA SER A 107 3.69 2.26 -0.04
C SER A 107 3.96 1.48 1.26
N THR A 108 2.92 1.32 2.10
CA THR A 108 3.01 0.49 3.31
C THR A 108 3.26 -0.98 2.98
N TYR A 109 2.67 -1.51 1.91
CA TYR A 109 2.98 -2.87 1.46
C TYR A 109 4.45 -3.01 1.03
N ILE A 110 5.03 -2.05 0.31
CA ILE A 110 6.48 -2.06 0.00
C ILE A 110 7.31 -2.11 1.29
N GLU A 111 7.00 -1.26 2.27
CA GLU A 111 7.68 -1.19 3.57
C GLU A 111 7.68 -2.56 4.28
N VAL A 112 6.50 -3.16 4.43
CA VAL A 112 6.33 -4.40 5.20
C VAL A 112 6.84 -5.62 4.43
N ILE A 113 6.68 -5.66 3.10
CA ILE A 113 7.24 -6.72 2.26
C ILE A 113 8.77 -6.68 2.31
N ALA A 114 9.39 -5.50 2.20
CA ALA A 114 10.84 -5.35 2.29
C ALA A 114 11.37 -5.84 3.63
N GLN A 115 10.73 -5.46 4.75
CA GLN A 115 11.09 -5.94 6.08
C GLN A 115 11.00 -7.47 6.17
N ASN A 116 9.84 -8.05 5.83
CA ASN A 116 9.63 -9.50 5.91
C ASN A 116 10.59 -10.28 5.00
N PHE A 117 10.90 -9.74 3.81
CA PHE A 117 11.85 -10.32 2.88
C PHE A 117 13.28 -10.33 3.45
N ILE A 118 13.76 -9.19 4.00
CA ILE A 118 15.13 -9.11 4.53
C ILE A 118 15.27 -9.93 5.81
N GLU A 119 14.25 -9.97 6.67
CA GLU A 119 14.20 -10.85 7.85
C GLU A 119 14.38 -12.32 7.46
N TRP A 120 13.61 -12.77 6.45
CA TRP A 120 13.73 -14.10 5.90
C TRP A 120 15.13 -14.33 5.29
N TYR A 121 15.63 -13.38 4.50
CA TYR A 121 16.93 -13.50 3.83
C TYR A 121 18.07 -13.65 4.84
N PHE A 122 18.11 -12.81 5.88
CA PHE A 122 19.13 -12.90 6.93
C PHE A 122 19.00 -14.14 7.78
N SER A 123 17.79 -14.63 8.03
CA SER A 123 17.62 -15.88 8.76
C SER A 123 18.25 -17.04 8.01
N ASN A 124 18.06 -17.11 6.69
CA ASN A 124 18.61 -18.19 5.86
C ASN A 124 20.08 -17.97 5.47
N ASN A 125 20.53 -16.72 5.47
CA ASN A 125 21.92 -16.33 5.18
C ASN A 125 22.55 -15.48 6.29
N PRO A 126 22.74 -16.01 7.53
CA PRO A 126 23.10 -15.18 8.69
C PRO A 126 24.42 -14.41 8.53
N ILE A 127 25.36 -14.90 7.73
CA ILE A 127 26.64 -14.19 7.54
C ILE A 127 26.46 -12.83 6.84
N THR A 128 25.41 -12.69 6.03
CA THR A 128 25.14 -11.45 5.27
C THR A 128 24.63 -10.31 6.15
N MET A 129 24.16 -10.60 7.36
CA MET A 129 23.69 -9.58 8.30
C MET A 129 24.84 -8.86 9.02
N HIS A 130 26.10 -9.33 8.90
CA HIS A 130 27.27 -8.80 9.62
C HIS A 130 27.35 -7.27 9.62
N ASP A 131 27.19 -6.64 8.45
CA ASP A 131 27.28 -5.19 8.29
C ASP A 131 26.10 -4.41 8.87
N TYR A 132 25.04 -5.10 9.29
CA TYR A 132 23.76 -4.54 9.71
C TYR A 132 23.39 -4.87 11.16
N VAL A 133 24.12 -5.77 11.83
CA VAL A 133 23.84 -6.16 13.24
C VAL A 133 23.98 -4.99 14.21
N SER A 134 25.01 -4.17 14.02
CA SER A 134 25.40 -3.06 14.89
C SER A 134 26.33 -2.09 14.15
N GLU A 135 26.54 -0.90 14.72
CA GLU A 135 27.44 0.12 14.14
C GLU A 135 28.89 -0.37 13.98
N GLU A 136 29.37 -1.19 14.93
CA GLU A 136 30.70 -1.80 14.89
C GLU A 136 30.78 -3.06 14.03
N LYS A 137 29.70 -3.43 13.33
CA LYS A 137 29.56 -4.59 12.42
C LYS A 137 29.80 -5.94 13.10
N GLY A 138 28.78 -6.79 13.15
CA GLY A 138 28.86 -8.14 13.73
C GLY A 138 29.08 -8.15 15.25
N LYS A 139 29.29 -7.01 15.90
CA LYS A 139 29.45 -6.91 17.35
C LYS A 139 28.12 -7.11 18.04
N ILE A 140 28.10 -8.08 18.95
CA ILE A 140 26.99 -8.43 19.83
C ILE A 140 27.50 -8.48 21.26
N SER A 141 26.65 -8.16 22.23
CA SER A 141 27.02 -8.33 23.64
C SER A 141 26.87 -9.79 24.07
N PHE A 142 27.74 -10.27 24.95
CA PHE A 142 27.60 -11.62 25.50
C PHE A 142 26.28 -11.79 26.27
N SER A 143 25.81 -10.74 26.95
CA SER A 143 24.49 -10.70 27.60
C SER A 143 23.35 -10.96 26.62
N GLU A 144 23.44 -10.40 25.41
CA GLU A 144 22.42 -10.61 24.40
C GLU A 144 22.43 -12.06 23.89
N PHE A 145 23.61 -12.66 23.74
CA PHE A 145 23.74 -14.06 23.33
C PHE A 145 23.16 -15.04 24.35
N ILE A 146 23.42 -14.86 25.65
CA ILE A 146 22.96 -15.78 26.71
C ILE A 146 21.47 -15.66 27.03
N ASN A 147 20.81 -14.58 26.58
CA ASN A 147 19.39 -14.32 26.83
C ASN A 147 18.44 -15.05 25.87
N HIS A 148 18.94 -15.93 25.00
CA HIS A 148 18.13 -16.68 24.05
C HIS A 148 18.27 -18.18 24.32
N ASP A 149 17.18 -18.93 24.19
CA ASP A 149 17.12 -20.35 24.53
C ASP A 149 17.85 -21.22 23.49
N SER A 150 18.07 -20.68 22.29
CA SER A 150 18.75 -21.38 21.21
C SER A 150 19.50 -20.45 20.27
N LYS A 151 20.46 -21.03 19.54
CA LYS A 151 21.14 -20.35 18.42
C LYS A 151 20.16 -19.84 17.37
N ASN A 152 19.09 -20.59 17.09
CA ASN A 152 18.12 -20.23 16.06
C ASN A 152 17.32 -19.01 16.47
N GLU A 153 16.79 -19.00 17.69
CA GLU A 153 16.08 -17.85 18.25
C GLU A 153 16.96 -16.60 18.29
N PHE A 154 18.24 -16.77 18.65
CA PHE A 154 19.20 -15.68 18.62
C PHE A 154 19.41 -15.12 17.21
N ILE A 155 19.59 -15.98 16.20
CA ILE A 155 19.74 -15.56 14.80
C ILE A 155 18.47 -14.86 14.30
N GLU A 156 17.29 -15.36 14.64
CA GLU A 156 16.02 -14.73 14.26
C GLU A 156 15.86 -13.34 14.86
N SER A 157 16.25 -13.17 16.13
CA SER A 157 16.31 -11.87 16.81
C SER A 157 17.27 -10.89 16.11
N LEU A 158 18.47 -11.37 15.77
CA LEU A 158 19.46 -10.59 15.02
C LEU A 158 18.98 -10.23 13.62
N ALA A 159 18.31 -11.15 12.92
CA ALA A 159 17.78 -10.93 11.58
C ALA A 159 16.71 -9.84 11.57
N LYS A 160 15.80 -9.82 12.55
CA LYS A 160 14.80 -8.75 12.74
C LYS A 160 15.45 -7.38 12.93
N ARG A 161 16.38 -7.27 13.87
CA ARG A 161 17.11 -6.01 14.13
C ARG A 161 17.89 -5.56 12.89
N SER A 162 18.60 -6.48 12.27
CA SER A 162 19.44 -6.18 11.09
C SER A 162 18.58 -5.76 9.91
N ALA A 163 17.42 -6.39 9.70
CA ALA A 163 16.47 -6.00 8.67
C ALA A 163 15.97 -4.56 8.89
N SER A 164 15.61 -4.20 10.14
CA SER A 164 15.24 -2.83 10.49
C SER A 164 16.35 -1.82 10.17
N ASN A 165 17.61 -2.19 10.39
CA ASN A 165 18.75 -1.35 10.04
C ASN A 165 18.92 -1.20 8.52
N VAL A 166 18.67 -2.25 7.74
CA VAL A 166 18.68 -2.19 6.26
C VAL A 166 17.61 -1.23 5.76
N ILE A 167 16.38 -1.36 6.25
CA ILE A 167 15.22 -0.55 5.84
C ILE A 167 15.17 0.84 6.49
N SER A 168 16.20 1.23 7.22
CA SER A 168 16.28 2.56 7.81
C SER A 168 16.82 3.60 6.82
N GLY A 169 16.20 4.78 6.81
CA GLY A 169 16.65 5.95 6.05
C GLY A 169 15.99 6.11 4.68
N GLU A 170 16.71 6.70 3.73
CA GLU A 170 16.18 7.02 2.40
C GLU A 170 15.98 5.77 1.54
N TRP A 171 14.81 5.64 0.93
CA TRP A 171 14.45 4.50 0.08
C TRP A 171 15.41 4.23 -1.07
N LYS A 172 15.99 5.27 -1.67
CA LYS A 172 17.04 5.10 -2.70
C LYS A 172 18.26 4.33 -2.17
N ARG A 173 18.60 4.50 -0.90
CA ARG A 173 19.68 3.76 -0.24
C ARG A 173 19.22 2.37 0.18
N ILE A 174 17.99 2.23 0.68
CA ILE A 174 17.39 0.95 1.05
C ILE A 174 17.39 -0.01 -0.15
N LEU A 175 16.88 0.42 -1.31
CA LEU A 175 16.83 -0.41 -2.52
C LEU A 175 18.24 -0.84 -2.97
N LYS A 176 19.22 0.07 -2.92
CA LYS A 176 20.63 -0.26 -3.22
C LYS A 176 21.21 -1.29 -2.26
N ARG A 177 20.89 -1.21 -0.96
CA ARG A 177 21.32 -2.21 0.03
C ARG A 177 20.70 -3.56 -0.27
N ILE A 178 19.41 -3.60 -0.61
CA ILE A 178 18.71 -4.83 -1.01
C ILE A 178 19.39 -5.46 -2.23
N GLU A 179 19.64 -4.69 -3.30
CA GLU A 179 20.36 -5.20 -4.48
C GLU A 179 21.77 -5.71 -4.15
N SER A 180 22.49 -4.99 -3.26
CA SER A 180 23.82 -5.42 -2.82
C SER A 180 23.79 -6.70 -1.99
N LEU A 181 22.74 -6.90 -1.19
CA LEU A 181 22.56 -8.09 -0.37
C LEU A 181 22.24 -9.31 -1.22
N THR A 182 21.22 -9.19 -2.06
CA THR A 182 20.74 -10.29 -2.91
C THR A 182 21.64 -10.55 -4.11
N LYS A 183 22.48 -9.57 -4.48
CA LYS A 183 23.27 -9.56 -5.74
C LYS A 183 22.39 -9.63 -6.98
N VAL A 184 21.12 -9.25 -6.87
CA VAL A 184 20.16 -9.21 -7.97
C VAL A 184 19.69 -7.78 -8.17
N GLU A 185 19.77 -7.31 -9.42
CA GLU A 185 19.28 -5.99 -9.82
C GLU A 185 17.74 -5.92 -9.73
N LEU A 186 17.24 -4.85 -9.12
CA LEU A 186 15.82 -4.54 -9.03
C LEU A 186 15.43 -3.64 -10.20
N LYS A 187 14.73 -4.24 -11.17
CA LYS A 187 14.09 -3.49 -12.26
C LYS A 187 12.93 -2.66 -11.72
N GLY A 188 12.69 -1.48 -12.29
CA GLY A 188 11.55 -0.63 -11.91
C GLY A 188 11.72 0.14 -10.59
N LYS A 189 12.94 0.23 -10.04
CA LYS A 189 13.24 0.99 -8.82
C LYS A 189 12.76 2.45 -8.88
N GLU A 190 12.80 3.08 -10.05
CA GLU A 190 12.30 4.44 -10.25
C GLU A 190 10.80 4.54 -9.94
N GLY A 191 9.99 3.55 -10.34
CA GLY A 191 8.56 3.49 -10.02
C GLY A 191 8.32 3.43 -8.51
N ILE A 192 9.09 2.60 -7.80
CA ILE A 192 9.02 2.50 -6.33
C ILE A 192 9.35 3.85 -5.68
N LEU A 193 10.40 4.53 -6.14
CA LEU A 193 10.77 5.84 -5.62
C LEU A 193 9.71 6.90 -5.89
N ILE A 194 9.07 6.86 -7.06
CA ILE A 194 7.95 7.75 -7.39
C ILE A 194 6.76 7.48 -6.47
N LEU A 195 6.37 6.21 -6.28
CA LEU A 195 5.29 5.80 -5.36
C LEU A 195 5.51 6.35 -3.96
N LEU A 196 6.67 6.08 -3.38
CA LEU A 196 7.01 6.48 -2.02
C LEU A 196 7.13 8.00 -1.87
N SER A 197 7.66 8.69 -2.89
CA SER A 197 7.67 10.16 -2.91
C SER A 197 6.26 10.74 -2.99
N THR A 198 5.35 10.10 -3.73
CA THR A 198 3.95 10.51 -3.87
C THR A 198 3.23 10.33 -2.54
N ARG A 199 3.44 9.21 -1.85
CA ARG A 199 2.94 8.99 -0.47
C ARG A 199 3.43 10.07 0.49
N ASN A 200 4.71 10.45 0.43
CA ASN A 200 5.23 11.51 1.30
C ASN A 200 4.52 12.85 1.09
N LYS A 201 4.26 13.23 -0.17
CA LYS A 201 3.52 14.45 -0.48
C LYS A 201 2.05 14.38 -0.02
N ILE A 202 1.40 13.22 -0.20
CA ILE A 202 0.03 13.00 0.28
C ILE A 202 -0.05 13.12 1.80
N VAL A 203 0.85 12.45 2.54
CA VAL A 203 0.79 12.33 4.00
C VAL A 203 1.32 13.57 4.72
N HIS A 204 2.39 14.19 4.22
CA HIS A 204 3.09 15.26 4.96
C HIS A 204 2.83 16.66 4.40
N GLU A 205 2.55 16.80 3.11
CA GLU A 205 2.37 18.12 2.48
C GLU A 205 0.88 18.48 2.34
N ASN A 206 -0.05 17.60 2.75
CA ASN A 206 -1.50 17.70 2.47
C ASN A 206 -1.77 18.03 0.99
N ALA A 207 -0.85 17.63 0.11
CA ALA A 207 -0.92 17.99 -1.28
C ALA A 207 -2.13 17.27 -1.89
N LYS A 208 -3.03 18.03 -2.53
CA LYS A 208 -4.14 17.50 -3.31
C LYS A 208 -3.62 16.95 -4.64
N ILE A 209 -2.69 16.00 -4.58
CA ILE A 209 -2.18 15.33 -5.76
C ILE A 209 -3.32 14.49 -6.32
N GLU A 210 -3.56 14.68 -7.62
CA GLU A 210 -4.41 13.83 -8.42
C GLU A 210 -3.55 12.71 -8.99
N VAL A 211 -3.90 11.47 -8.63
CA VAL A 211 -3.20 10.26 -9.10
C VAL A 211 -3.97 9.64 -10.28
N GLY A 212 -5.29 9.82 -10.33
CA GLY A 212 -6.14 9.22 -11.35
C GLY A 212 -6.17 7.69 -11.26
N ASP A 213 -7.02 7.06 -12.07
CA ASP A 213 -7.17 5.60 -12.08
C ASP A 213 -5.90 4.93 -12.63
N GLU A 214 -5.40 5.40 -13.76
CA GLU A 214 -4.17 4.90 -14.39
C GLU A 214 -2.99 4.92 -13.41
N GLY A 215 -2.84 5.99 -12.63
CA GLY A 215 -1.79 6.07 -11.62
C GLY A 215 -1.92 5.03 -10.51
N VAL A 216 -3.14 4.68 -10.08
CA VAL A 216 -3.35 3.60 -9.11
C VAL A 216 -2.92 2.25 -9.70
N TYR A 217 -3.31 1.96 -10.95
CA TYR A 217 -2.91 0.72 -11.63
C TYR A 217 -1.39 0.65 -11.87
N ASP A 218 -0.75 1.74 -12.28
CA ASP A 218 0.70 1.81 -12.48
C ASP A 218 1.47 1.55 -11.16
N PHE A 219 0.98 2.07 -10.04
CA PHE A 219 1.59 1.83 -8.73
C PHE A 219 1.32 0.41 -8.21
N TYR A 220 0.18 -0.19 -8.56
CA TYR A 220 -0.06 -1.60 -8.33
C TYR A 220 0.94 -2.48 -9.09
N GLU A 221 1.19 -2.20 -10.37
CA GLU A 221 2.18 -2.93 -11.17
C GLU A 221 3.59 -2.76 -10.61
N THR A 222 3.93 -1.54 -10.16
CA THR A 222 5.20 -1.26 -9.46
C THR A 222 5.37 -2.11 -8.21
N LEU A 223 4.34 -2.20 -7.37
CA LEU A 223 4.35 -3.01 -6.15
C LEU A 223 4.42 -4.51 -6.47
N SER A 224 3.67 -4.96 -7.48
CA SER A 224 3.68 -6.36 -7.94
C SER A 224 5.07 -6.75 -8.44
N ALA A 225 5.72 -5.90 -9.24
CA ALA A 225 7.08 -6.12 -9.72
C ALA A 225 8.10 -6.19 -8.57
N PHE A 226 7.92 -5.40 -7.51
CA PHE A 226 8.77 -5.51 -6.30
C PHE A 226 8.58 -6.85 -5.59
N LEU A 227 7.34 -7.32 -5.45
CA LEU A 227 7.08 -8.64 -4.86
C LEU A 227 7.65 -9.78 -5.73
N GLU A 228 7.50 -9.69 -7.05
CA GLU A 228 8.08 -10.66 -7.99
C GLU A 228 9.61 -10.72 -7.89
N TYR A 229 10.26 -9.57 -7.71
CA TYR A 229 11.70 -9.52 -7.42
C TYR A 229 12.04 -10.31 -6.15
N CYS A 230 11.34 -10.05 -5.04
CA CYS A 230 11.56 -10.77 -3.78
C CYS A 230 11.31 -12.28 -3.94
N GLU A 231 10.26 -12.68 -4.67
CA GLU A 231 9.97 -14.08 -4.95
C GLU A 231 11.04 -14.76 -5.81
N LYS A 232 11.56 -14.05 -6.81
CA LYS A 232 12.63 -14.59 -7.66
C LYS A 232 13.86 -14.92 -6.85
N VAL A 233 14.27 -14.02 -5.95
CA VAL A 233 15.39 -14.27 -5.03
C VAL A 233 15.06 -15.42 -4.08
N TYR A 234 13.84 -15.42 -3.53
CA TYR A 234 13.36 -16.48 -2.65
C TYR A 234 13.43 -17.88 -3.27
N LEU A 235 13.09 -18.01 -4.55
CA LEU A 235 13.07 -19.30 -5.25
C LEU A 235 14.45 -19.74 -5.76
N SER A 236 15.46 -18.86 -5.71
CA SER A 236 16.83 -19.17 -6.14
C SER A 236 17.75 -19.64 -5.01
N GLU A 237 17.32 -19.51 -3.76
CA GLU A 237 18.00 -19.98 -2.54
C GLU A 237 17.48 -21.36 -2.12
#